data_AF-A0A7V5T7I0-F1
#
_entry.id   AF-A0A7V5T7I0-F1
#
_cell.length_a   1.000
_cell.length_b   1.000
_cell.length_c   1.000
_cell.angle_alpha   90.00
_cell.angle_beta   90.00
_cell.angle_gamma   90.00
#
_symmetry.space_group_name_H-M   'P 1'
#
loop_
_entity.id
_entity.type
_entity.pdbx_description
1 polymer ?
#
loop_
_entity_poly.entity_id
_entity_poly.type
_entity_poly.pdbx_seq_one_letter_code
_entity_poly.pdbx_strand_id
1 'polypeptide(L)'
;MTRWSFRRPSFWQLVFAVILGAGLYSTVVRFTGGLGASTALSDAFPWGLWVGFDVLCGVALAAGGFTLSAVVYIFNIERFRPIIRPTILTAFLGYVLVIVALLFDLGRPYRIWHPLVMWNPHSVMFEVAWCVMLYTTVLALEFSPMVFERLRLERPLRILHALTVPLVILGVILSTLHQSSLGSLYLIVPEKLHPLWYSPLLPIFFFISAIALGCAMTIFESFLSYRAFRKRLEIDLLSDLGKVIVVTLAVYLVLKVQDLAGRGVLSRVLEPTYEGRMFLAEMLLGVIGPILLLSLRRIRTDHFGLFVSAVLVVLGFIMNRLNVSITGMEASSGVSYFPSWTELSVTLMIVALGFALFGAAAKYLPVFPETERLLASSLVEPPAVAVLRRPWIGTTPLVLILGGLFFIGAMGSAYSGLQHRERTLAAVSTREESEPQIAEGLKHLEVPPDVTFPQGEASPGPVIFRHASHLNWERPDCTICHHEPFRLLKASGSAASSPARDLHDERHCGRCHDGRTSFSVKEDCTACHRP
;
A
#
# COMPACT_ATOMS: atom_id res chain seq x y z
N MET A 1 -38.80 -11.34 -40.72
CA MET A 1 -37.65 -12.03 -40.08
C MET A 1 -36.42 -11.14 -40.17
N THR A 2 -36.20 -10.30 -39.15
CA THR A 2 -34.98 -9.48 -39.01
C THR A 2 -33.79 -10.40 -38.75
N ARG A 3 -32.91 -10.58 -39.74
CA ARG A 3 -31.65 -11.30 -39.59
C ARG A 3 -30.81 -10.57 -38.53
N TRP A 4 -30.69 -11.17 -37.35
CA TRP A 4 -29.71 -10.77 -36.34
C TRP A 4 -28.32 -11.05 -36.92
N SER A 5 -27.71 -10.03 -37.53
CA SER A 5 -26.32 -10.07 -37.92
C SER A 5 -25.47 -10.05 -36.64
N PHE A 6 -25.02 -11.21 -36.18
CA PHE A 6 -23.93 -11.29 -35.19
C PHE A 6 -22.68 -10.65 -35.81
N ARG A 7 -22.41 -9.39 -35.45
CA ARG A 7 -21.10 -8.78 -35.73
C ARG A 7 -20.05 -9.64 -35.02
N ARG A 8 -19.04 -10.11 -35.75
CA ARG A 8 -17.91 -10.81 -35.14
C ARG A 8 -17.30 -9.91 -34.06
N PRO A 9 -17.13 -10.40 -32.82
CA PRO A 9 -16.55 -9.59 -31.76
C PRO A 9 -15.14 -9.16 -32.17
N SER A 10 -14.77 -7.92 -31.86
CA SER A 10 -13.39 -7.48 -32.03
C SER A 10 -12.46 -8.25 -31.09
N PHE A 11 -11.17 -8.35 -31.42
CA PHE A 11 -10.17 -8.99 -30.56
C PHE A 11 -10.25 -8.48 -29.10
N TRP A 12 -10.38 -7.17 -28.91
CA TRP A 12 -10.50 -6.55 -27.58
C TRP A 12 -11.80 -6.90 -26.85
N GLN A 13 -12.90 -7.09 -27.58
CA GLN A 13 -14.15 -7.56 -26.97
C GLN A 13 -14.05 -9.01 -26.50
N LEU A 14 -13.31 -9.85 -27.24
CA LEU A 14 -13.04 -11.23 -26.85
C LEU A 14 -12.14 -11.29 -25.61
N VAL A 15 -11.03 -10.52 -25.60
CA VAL A 15 -10.15 -10.41 -24.43
C VAL A 15 -10.93 -9.93 -23.19
N PHE A 16 -11.74 -8.89 -23.34
CA PHE A 16 -12.61 -8.40 -22.27
C PHE A 16 -13.57 -9.48 -21.76
N ALA A 17 -14.21 -10.23 -22.66
CA ALA A 17 -15.13 -11.31 -22.28
C ALA A 17 -14.43 -12.45 -21.53
N VAL A 18 -13.20 -12.80 -21.92
CA VAL A 18 -12.38 -13.83 -21.23
C VAL A 18 -12.02 -13.36 -19.82
N ILE A 19 -11.52 -12.13 -19.68
CA ILE A 19 -11.18 -11.56 -18.36
C ILE A 19 -12.42 -11.51 -17.47
N LEU A 20 -13.55 -11.05 -18.01
CA LEU A 20 -14.81 -10.99 -17.28
C LEU A 20 -15.29 -12.38 -16.85
N GLY A 21 -15.21 -13.39 -17.74
CA GLY A 21 -15.58 -14.77 -17.41
C GLY A 21 -14.70 -15.36 -16.30
N ALA A 22 -13.38 -15.17 -16.38
CA ALA A 22 -12.45 -15.65 -15.36
C ALA A 22 -12.65 -14.97 -13.99
N GLY A 23 -12.86 -13.65 -14.00
CA GLY A 23 -13.16 -12.89 -12.79
C GLY A 23 -14.52 -13.25 -12.17
N LEU A 24 -15.55 -13.48 -12.98
CA LEU A 24 -16.87 -13.92 -12.50
C LEU A 24 -16.79 -15.32 -11.87
N TYR A 25 -16.06 -16.25 -12.49
CA TYR A 25 -15.81 -17.55 -11.88
C TYR A 25 -15.13 -17.39 -10.51
N SER A 26 -14.09 -16.58 -10.44
CA SER A 26 -13.31 -16.34 -9.22
C SER A 26 -14.15 -15.61 -8.16
N THR A 27 -15.09 -14.78 -8.58
CA THR A 27 -16.11 -14.17 -7.72
C THR A 27 -17.00 -15.22 -7.07
N VAL A 28 -17.49 -16.20 -7.85
CA VAL A 28 -18.26 -17.30 -7.28
C VAL A 28 -17.44 -18.06 -6.25
N VAL A 29 -16.19 -18.42 -6.56
CA VAL A 29 -15.28 -19.11 -5.62
C VAL A 29 -15.09 -18.29 -4.34
N ARG A 30 -14.86 -16.98 -4.44
CA ARG A 30 -14.66 -16.10 -3.28
C ARG A 30 -15.87 -16.03 -2.36
N PHE A 31 -17.07 -15.92 -2.93
CA PHE A 31 -18.30 -15.74 -2.14
C PHE A 31 -18.94 -17.05 -1.67
N THR A 32 -18.61 -18.19 -2.27
CA THR A 32 -19.07 -19.52 -1.80
C THR A 32 -18.03 -20.23 -0.93
N GLY A 33 -16.75 -20.13 -1.27
CA GLY A 33 -15.63 -20.80 -0.58
C GLY A 33 -14.87 -19.92 0.43
N GLY A 34 -15.14 -18.61 0.48
CA GLY A 34 -14.45 -17.69 1.38
C GLY A 34 -13.04 -17.29 0.92
N LEU A 35 -12.30 -16.60 1.79
CA LEU A 35 -10.94 -16.10 1.49
C LEU A 35 -9.93 -17.24 1.28
N GLY A 36 -9.96 -18.26 2.14
CA GLY A 36 -9.01 -19.38 2.06
C GLY A 36 -9.08 -20.18 0.76
N ALA A 37 -10.26 -20.25 0.11
CA ALA A 37 -10.42 -20.95 -1.17
C ALA A 37 -10.06 -20.10 -2.40
N SER A 38 -9.97 -18.78 -2.25
CA SER A 38 -9.87 -17.83 -3.36
C SER A 38 -8.61 -16.98 -3.35
N THR A 39 -7.79 -17.10 -2.31
CA THR A 39 -6.57 -16.31 -2.12
C THR A 39 -5.41 -17.18 -1.69
N ALA A 40 -4.19 -16.74 -1.93
CA ALA A 40 -2.97 -17.34 -1.41
C ALA A 40 -2.58 -16.78 -0.02
N LEU A 41 -3.54 -16.19 0.71
CA LEU A 41 -3.32 -15.60 2.02
C LEU A 41 -3.16 -16.68 3.10
N SER A 42 -2.48 -16.32 4.18
CA SER A 42 -2.34 -17.15 5.37
C SER A 42 -2.44 -16.30 6.63
N ASP A 43 -2.55 -16.92 7.81
CA ASP A 43 -2.54 -16.20 9.08
C ASP A 43 -1.22 -15.43 9.31
N ALA A 44 -0.12 -15.91 8.73
CA ALA A 44 1.18 -15.24 8.74
C ALA A 44 1.27 -14.09 7.72
N PHE A 45 0.49 -14.16 6.63
CA PHE A 45 0.46 -13.16 5.55
C PHE A 45 -0.98 -12.81 5.14
N PRO A 46 -1.68 -11.99 5.95
CA PRO A 46 -3.12 -11.76 5.79
C PRO A 46 -3.47 -10.75 4.71
N TRP A 47 -2.52 -9.92 4.24
CA TRP A 47 -2.74 -8.92 3.19
C TRP A 47 -1.85 -9.17 1.99
N GLY A 48 -2.47 -9.43 0.85
CA GLY A 48 -1.80 -9.73 -0.40
C GLY A 48 -2.10 -8.71 -1.50
N LEU A 49 -2.32 -9.21 -2.71
CA LEU A 49 -2.54 -8.41 -3.91
C LEU A 49 -3.76 -7.48 -3.80
N TRP A 50 -4.88 -7.94 -3.22
CA TRP A 50 -6.09 -7.10 -3.14
C TRP A 50 -5.88 -5.85 -2.29
N VAL A 51 -5.26 -5.97 -1.11
CA VAL A 51 -4.91 -4.78 -0.31
C VAL A 51 -3.77 -3.99 -0.99
N GLY A 52 -2.69 -4.66 -1.38
CA GLY A 52 -1.49 -4.00 -1.92
C GLY A 52 -1.72 -3.26 -3.24
N PHE A 53 -2.41 -3.89 -4.19
CA PHE A 53 -2.73 -3.30 -5.49
C PHE A 53 -4.09 -2.62 -5.48
N ASP A 54 -5.18 -3.34 -5.24
CA ASP A 54 -6.52 -2.78 -5.48
C ASP A 54 -6.88 -1.66 -4.51
N VAL A 55 -6.42 -1.73 -3.26
CA VAL A 55 -6.66 -0.68 -2.25
C VAL A 55 -5.54 0.36 -2.29
N LEU A 56 -4.30 -0.01 -1.94
CA LEU A 56 -3.23 0.99 -1.77
C LEU A 56 -2.83 1.67 -3.09
N CYS A 57 -2.77 0.92 -4.20
CA CYS A 57 -2.53 1.54 -5.51
C CYS A 57 -3.83 2.15 -6.07
N GLY A 58 -4.93 1.41 -6.05
CA GLY A 58 -6.19 1.82 -6.67
C GLY A 58 -6.71 3.17 -6.16
N VAL A 59 -6.66 3.41 -4.85
CA VAL A 59 -7.06 4.69 -4.25
C VAL A 59 -6.18 5.82 -4.80
N ALA A 60 -4.86 5.63 -4.78
CA ALA A 60 -3.94 6.68 -5.18
C ALA A 60 -3.99 6.95 -6.70
N LEU A 61 -4.29 5.95 -7.51
CA LEU A 61 -4.50 6.13 -8.95
C LEU A 61 -5.68 7.08 -9.26
N ALA A 62 -6.64 7.20 -8.34
CA ALA A 62 -7.72 8.18 -8.41
C ALA A 62 -7.31 9.60 -7.96
N ALA A 63 -6.03 9.85 -7.63
CA ALA A 63 -5.57 11.14 -7.11
C ALA A 63 -5.63 12.31 -8.10
N GLY A 64 -5.76 12.03 -9.40
CA GLY A 64 -5.90 13.06 -10.42
C GLY A 64 -7.09 14.00 -10.15
N GLY A 65 -8.20 13.47 -9.63
CA GLY A 65 -9.43 14.23 -9.38
C GLY A 65 -9.21 15.43 -8.47
N PHE A 66 -8.79 15.17 -7.22
CA PHE A 66 -8.61 16.23 -6.24
C PHE A 66 -7.43 17.15 -6.57
N THR A 67 -6.33 16.61 -7.12
CA THR A 67 -5.16 17.43 -7.47
C THR A 67 -5.52 18.47 -8.52
N LEU A 68 -6.26 18.07 -9.56
CA LEU A 68 -6.70 18.96 -10.61
C LEU A 68 -7.84 19.87 -10.16
N SER A 69 -8.79 19.37 -9.36
CA SER A 69 -9.84 20.19 -8.74
C SER A 69 -9.26 21.29 -7.84
N ALA A 70 -8.22 21.00 -7.06
CA ALA A 70 -7.52 22.01 -6.27
C ALA A 70 -6.87 23.08 -7.17
N VAL A 71 -6.18 22.65 -8.24
CA VAL A 71 -5.53 23.56 -9.19
C VAL A 71 -6.53 24.51 -9.86
N VAL A 72 -7.69 24.00 -10.29
CA VAL A 72 -8.68 24.82 -10.99
C VAL A 72 -9.50 25.67 -10.02
N TYR A 73 -10.06 25.09 -8.96
CA TYR A 73 -11.06 25.78 -8.13
C TYR A 73 -10.49 26.48 -6.89
N ILE A 74 -9.38 25.99 -6.33
CA ILE A 74 -8.74 26.60 -5.14
C ILE A 74 -7.66 27.59 -5.59
N PHE A 75 -6.73 27.14 -6.43
CA PHE A 75 -5.66 28.01 -6.97
C PHE A 75 -6.14 28.88 -8.15
N ASN A 76 -7.39 28.74 -8.56
CA ASN A 76 -8.04 29.54 -9.61
C ASN A 76 -7.30 29.53 -10.96
N ILE A 77 -6.68 28.40 -11.31
CA ILE A 77 -5.93 28.26 -12.56
C ILE A 77 -6.84 27.70 -13.66
N GLU A 78 -7.70 28.57 -14.20
CA GLU A 78 -8.77 28.24 -15.16
C GLU A 78 -8.32 27.54 -16.46
N ARG A 79 -7.03 27.64 -16.82
CA ARG A 79 -6.48 26.96 -17.99
C ARG A 79 -6.65 25.44 -17.96
N PHE A 80 -6.76 24.82 -16.78
CA PHE A 80 -6.94 23.36 -16.63
C PHE A 80 -8.41 22.92 -16.67
N ARG A 81 -9.36 23.84 -16.82
CA ARG A 81 -10.80 23.55 -16.91
C ARG A 81 -11.18 22.56 -18.03
N PRO A 82 -10.51 22.49 -19.20
CA PRO A 82 -10.89 21.52 -20.25
C PRO A 82 -10.72 20.06 -19.81
N ILE A 83 -9.74 19.77 -18.96
CA ILE A 83 -9.39 18.40 -18.55
C ILE A 83 -9.98 17.98 -17.20
N ILE A 84 -10.63 18.89 -16.46
CA ILE A 84 -11.14 18.59 -15.12
C ILE A 84 -12.29 17.57 -15.11
N ARG A 85 -13.24 17.67 -16.04
CA ARG A 85 -14.41 16.79 -16.09
C ARG A 85 -14.03 15.31 -16.32
N PRO A 86 -13.18 14.97 -17.32
CA PRO A 86 -12.65 13.62 -17.46
C PRO A 86 -11.95 13.11 -16.21
N THR A 87 -11.13 13.95 -15.57
CA THR A 87 -10.34 13.55 -14.41
C THR A 87 -11.19 13.31 -13.15
N ILE A 88 -12.23 14.13 -12.91
CA ILE A 88 -13.22 13.88 -11.84
C ILE A 88 -13.96 12.56 -12.09
N LEU A 89 -14.34 12.28 -13.34
CA LEU A 89 -14.96 10.99 -13.70
C LEU A 89 -14.03 9.82 -13.40
N THR A 90 -12.75 9.90 -13.79
CA THR A 90 -11.81 8.82 -13.50
C THR A 90 -11.60 8.63 -12.00
N ALA A 91 -11.50 9.73 -11.24
CA ALA A 91 -11.36 9.66 -9.78
C ALA A 91 -12.57 9.00 -9.11
N PHE A 92 -13.79 9.39 -9.51
CA PHE A 92 -15.02 8.78 -9.00
C PHE A 92 -15.10 7.29 -9.34
N LEU A 93 -14.85 6.92 -10.60
CA LEU A 93 -14.85 5.51 -11.00
C LEU A 93 -13.77 4.72 -10.28
N GLY A 94 -12.55 5.26 -10.15
CA GLY A 94 -11.46 4.63 -9.41
C GLY A 94 -11.85 4.29 -7.97
N TYR A 95 -12.50 5.23 -7.27
CA TYR A 95 -13.00 4.98 -5.92
C TYR A 95 -14.11 3.93 -5.86
N VAL A 96 -15.04 3.94 -6.82
CA VAL A 96 -16.07 2.89 -6.91
C VAL A 96 -15.43 1.52 -7.11
N LEU A 97 -14.41 1.42 -7.96
CA LEU A 97 -13.69 0.16 -8.19
C LEU A 97 -12.93 -0.31 -6.94
N VAL A 98 -12.30 0.61 -6.20
CA VAL A 98 -11.67 0.29 -4.90
C VAL A 98 -12.70 -0.24 -3.91
N ILE A 99 -13.87 0.39 -3.80
CA ILE A 99 -14.93 -0.09 -2.91
C ILE A 99 -15.36 -1.50 -3.32
N VAL A 100 -15.53 -1.75 -4.63
CA VAL A 100 -15.82 -3.10 -5.12
C VAL A 100 -14.72 -4.05 -4.70
N ALA A 101 -13.44 -3.73 -4.91
CA ALA A 101 -12.32 -4.58 -4.50
C ALA A 101 -12.29 -4.84 -2.98
N LEU A 102 -12.56 -3.83 -2.15
CA LEU A 102 -12.68 -3.98 -0.70
C LEU A 102 -13.78 -4.98 -0.31
N LEU A 103 -14.88 -5.07 -1.06
CA LEU A 103 -15.93 -6.07 -0.79
C LEU A 103 -15.44 -7.50 -1.06
N PHE A 104 -14.44 -7.71 -1.92
CA PHE A 104 -13.79 -9.00 -2.10
C PHE A 104 -12.77 -9.28 -1.00
N ASP A 105 -12.06 -8.26 -0.53
CA ASP A 105 -11.05 -8.43 0.51
C ASP A 105 -11.67 -8.73 1.89
N LEU A 106 -12.78 -8.09 2.24
CA LEU A 106 -13.42 -8.24 3.54
C LEU A 106 -13.98 -9.65 3.77
N GLY A 107 -13.60 -10.28 4.89
CA GLY A 107 -14.14 -11.60 5.28
C GLY A 107 -15.67 -11.61 5.45
N ARG A 108 -16.27 -10.49 5.88
CA ARG A 108 -17.74 -10.31 6.00
C ARG A 108 -18.17 -8.98 5.36
N PRO A 109 -18.29 -8.91 4.03
CA PRO A 109 -18.45 -7.64 3.32
C PRO A 109 -19.79 -6.95 3.61
N TYR A 110 -20.83 -7.70 3.97
CA TYR A 110 -22.14 -7.15 4.37
C TYR A 110 -22.10 -6.33 5.68
N ARG A 111 -20.98 -6.35 6.43
CA ARG A 111 -20.76 -5.52 7.63
C ARG A 111 -19.97 -4.24 7.38
N ILE A 112 -19.70 -3.89 6.11
CA ILE A 112 -18.91 -2.70 5.76
C ILE A 112 -19.51 -1.38 6.29
N TRP A 113 -20.81 -1.35 6.60
CA TRP A 113 -21.47 -0.18 7.19
C TRP A 113 -21.19 0.01 8.69
N HIS A 114 -20.65 -0.99 9.40
CA HIS A 114 -20.43 -0.93 10.84
C HIS A 114 -19.61 0.29 11.28
N PRO A 115 -18.49 0.68 10.64
CA PRO A 115 -17.72 1.86 11.04
C PRO A 115 -18.52 3.17 11.04
N LEU A 116 -19.65 3.26 10.31
CA LEU A 116 -20.53 4.44 10.35
C LEU A 116 -21.24 4.62 11.69
N VAL A 117 -21.47 3.53 12.42
CA VAL A 117 -22.28 3.52 13.67
C VAL A 117 -21.44 3.08 14.87
N MET A 118 -20.56 2.09 14.69
CA MET A 118 -19.72 1.48 15.73
C MET A 118 -18.32 2.08 15.67
N TRP A 119 -18.15 3.22 16.34
CA TRP A 119 -16.92 3.99 16.20
C TRP A 119 -15.79 3.43 17.08
N ASN A 120 -14.58 3.36 16.52
CA ASN A 120 -13.37 3.06 17.26
C ASN A 120 -12.26 4.05 16.87
N PRO A 121 -12.23 5.24 17.49
CA PRO A 121 -11.31 6.32 17.11
C PRO A 121 -9.83 6.01 17.36
N HIS A 122 -9.51 4.94 18.10
CA HIS A 122 -8.13 4.50 18.32
C HIS A 122 -7.58 3.63 17.19
N SER A 123 -8.42 3.23 16.22
CA SER A 123 -8.01 2.40 15.09
C SER A 123 -7.75 3.25 13.85
N VAL A 124 -6.55 3.13 13.26
CA VAL A 124 -6.25 3.75 11.96
C VAL A 124 -7.21 3.23 10.87
N MET A 125 -7.68 1.99 10.99
CA MET A 125 -8.67 1.44 10.05
C MET A 125 -10.03 2.10 10.14
N PHE A 126 -10.42 2.58 11.32
CA PHE A 126 -11.66 3.36 11.46
C PHE A 126 -11.55 4.69 10.72
N GLU A 127 -10.41 5.39 10.87
CA GLU A 127 -10.13 6.63 10.16
C GLU A 127 -10.12 6.42 8.64
N VAL A 128 -9.43 5.39 8.16
CA VAL A 128 -9.37 5.03 6.73
C VAL A 128 -10.77 4.75 6.19
N ALA A 129 -11.60 3.99 6.90
CA ALA A 129 -12.97 3.67 6.48
C ALA A 129 -13.84 4.94 6.35
N TRP A 130 -13.78 5.84 7.34
CA TRP A 130 -14.50 7.12 7.29
C TRP A 130 -14.04 8.00 6.15
N CYS A 131 -12.73 8.10 5.92
CA CYS A 131 -12.18 8.86 4.82
C CYS A 131 -12.68 8.33 3.47
N VAL A 132 -12.68 7.01 3.24
CA VAL A 132 -13.21 6.42 2.01
C VAL A 132 -14.70 6.77 1.83
N MET A 133 -15.51 6.64 2.88
CA MET A 133 -16.96 6.88 2.80
C MET A 133 -17.31 8.36 2.55
N LEU A 134 -16.68 9.28 3.28
CA LEU A 134 -16.88 10.71 3.10
C LEU A 134 -16.35 11.19 1.75
N TYR A 135 -15.14 10.78 1.38
CA TYR A 135 -14.53 11.21 0.13
C TYR A 135 -15.27 10.65 -1.10
N THR A 136 -15.74 9.41 -1.05
CA THR A 136 -16.59 8.86 -2.12
C THR A 136 -17.87 9.68 -2.28
N THR A 137 -18.44 10.16 -1.17
CA THR A 137 -19.61 11.04 -1.18
C THR A 137 -19.29 12.38 -1.85
N VAL A 138 -18.16 12.99 -1.50
CA VAL A 138 -17.70 14.23 -2.16
C VAL A 138 -17.48 14.02 -3.65
N LEU A 139 -16.78 12.96 -4.06
CA LEU A 139 -16.57 12.64 -5.47
C LEU A 139 -17.89 12.38 -6.22
N ALA A 140 -18.85 11.70 -5.58
CA ALA A 140 -20.18 11.51 -6.17
C ALA A 140 -20.88 12.86 -6.40
N LEU A 141 -20.77 13.79 -5.44
CA LEU A 141 -21.31 15.14 -5.56
C LEU A 141 -20.57 15.96 -6.63
N GLU A 142 -19.25 15.87 -6.73
CA GLU A 142 -18.46 16.53 -7.80
C GLU A 142 -18.76 15.98 -9.19
N PHE A 143 -19.05 14.68 -9.30
CA PHE A 143 -19.43 14.02 -10.55
C PHE A 143 -20.89 14.31 -10.96
N SER A 144 -21.80 14.47 -9.99
CA SER A 144 -23.23 14.60 -10.24
C SER A 144 -23.71 15.74 -11.17
N PRO A 145 -23.02 16.90 -11.33
CA PRO A 145 -23.38 17.90 -12.33
C PRO A 145 -23.44 17.32 -13.75
N MET A 146 -22.53 16.39 -14.09
CA MET A 146 -22.52 15.74 -15.40
C MET A 146 -23.79 14.91 -15.64
N VAL A 147 -24.31 14.28 -14.58
CA VAL A 147 -25.55 13.51 -14.59
C VAL A 147 -26.76 14.45 -14.68
N PHE A 148 -26.79 15.51 -13.88
CA PHE A 148 -27.90 16.46 -13.85
C PHE A 148 -28.01 17.28 -15.14
N GLU A 149 -26.90 17.67 -15.77
CA GLU A 149 -26.88 18.25 -17.11
C GLU A 149 -27.52 17.29 -18.14
N ARG A 150 -27.16 16.00 -18.06
CA ARG A 150 -27.71 14.98 -18.99
C ARG A 150 -29.22 14.76 -18.82
N LEU A 151 -29.70 14.86 -17.58
CA LEU A 151 -31.11 14.73 -17.21
C LEU A 151 -31.89 16.05 -17.27
N ARG A 152 -31.23 17.18 -17.55
CA ARG A 152 -31.79 18.54 -17.59
C ARG A 152 -32.45 18.97 -16.27
N LEU A 153 -31.82 18.62 -15.14
CA LEU A 153 -32.30 18.94 -13.79
C LEU A 153 -31.67 20.24 -13.27
N GLU A 154 -32.32 21.37 -13.55
CA GLU A 154 -31.79 22.72 -13.26
C GLU A 154 -31.70 23.06 -11.76
N ARG A 155 -32.67 22.60 -10.95
CA ARG A 155 -32.71 22.90 -9.50
C ARG A 155 -31.52 22.32 -8.74
N PRO A 156 -31.24 21.00 -8.80
CA PRO A 156 -30.08 20.44 -8.09
C PRO A 156 -28.75 20.93 -8.68
N LEU A 157 -28.67 21.19 -9.99
CA LEU A 157 -27.48 21.75 -10.62
C LEU A 157 -27.10 23.11 -10.04
N ARG A 158 -28.08 24.01 -9.85
CA ARG A 158 -27.85 25.34 -9.25
C ARG A 158 -27.33 25.25 -7.82
N ILE A 159 -27.88 24.34 -7.02
CA ILE A 159 -27.44 24.11 -5.64
C ILE A 159 -25.99 23.62 -5.63
N LEU A 160 -25.66 22.63 -6.47
CA LEU A 160 -24.30 22.10 -6.55
C LEU A 160 -23.27 23.10 -7.06
N HIS A 161 -23.62 23.94 -8.03
CA HIS A 161 -22.73 25.02 -8.46
C HIS A 161 -22.40 25.98 -7.31
N ALA A 162 -23.38 26.31 -6.45
CA ALA A 162 -23.13 27.12 -5.27
C ALA A 162 -22.26 26.40 -4.23
N LEU A 163 -22.36 25.06 -4.14
CA LEU A 163 -21.59 24.23 -3.20
C LEU A 163 -20.25 23.72 -3.77
N THR A 164 -19.90 24.03 -5.02
CA THR A 164 -18.72 23.45 -5.68
C THR A 164 -17.43 23.78 -4.93
N VAL A 165 -17.22 25.05 -4.57
CA VAL A 165 -15.99 25.46 -3.87
C VAL A 165 -15.88 24.80 -2.49
N PRO A 166 -16.90 24.82 -1.61
CA PRO A 166 -16.87 24.06 -0.35
C PRO A 166 -16.63 22.56 -0.54
N LEU A 167 -17.25 21.93 -1.54
CA LEU A 167 -17.07 20.51 -1.83
C LEU A 167 -15.63 20.19 -2.24
N VAL A 168 -15.03 21.01 -3.10
CA VAL A 168 -13.64 20.83 -3.52
C VAL A 168 -12.68 21.01 -2.35
N ILE A 169 -12.90 22.01 -1.49
CA ILE A 169 -12.09 22.21 -0.28
C ILE A 169 -12.18 20.98 0.62
N LEU A 170 -13.41 20.49 0.87
CA LEU A 170 -13.63 19.27 1.66
C LEU A 170 -12.96 18.05 1.01
N GLY A 171 -13.07 17.91 -0.31
CA GLY A 171 -12.44 16.84 -1.08
C GLY A 171 -10.92 16.86 -0.96
N VAL A 172 -10.29 18.02 -1.03
CA VAL A 172 -8.84 18.18 -0.87
C VAL A 172 -8.39 17.86 0.56
N ILE A 173 -9.13 18.30 1.58
CA ILE A 173 -8.84 17.97 2.98
C ILE A 173 -8.96 16.46 3.21
N LEU A 174 -10.08 15.85 2.81
CA LEU A 174 -10.32 14.42 2.98
C LEU A 174 -9.33 13.58 2.19
N SER A 175 -8.94 14.00 0.99
CA SER A 175 -7.92 13.31 0.20
C SER A 175 -6.55 13.36 0.88
N THR A 176 -6.17 14.52 1.41
CA THR A 176 -4.90 14.69 2.14
C THR A 176 -4.85 13.77 3.35
N LEU A 177 -5.93 13.74 4.13
CA LEU A 177 -6.07 12.82 5.26
C LEU A 177 -5.95 11.38 4.79
N HIS A 178 -6.77 10.97 3.84
CA HIS A 178 -6.82 9.59 3.40
C HIS A 178 -5.48 9.04 2.90
N GLN A 179 -4.78 9.77 2.02
CA GLN A 179 -3.46 9.34 1.52
C GLN A 179 -2.44 9.23 2.65
N SER A 180 -2.50 10.14 3.63
CA SER A 180 -1.61 10.12 4.79
C SER A 180 -1.95 8.95 5.72
N SER A 181 -3.22 8.72 6.04
CA SER A 181 -3.68 7.67 6.95
C SER A 181 -3.43 6.27 6.38
N LEU A 182 -3.47 6.08 5.06
CA LEU A 182 -3.03 4.85 4.41
C LEU A 182 -1.54 4.56 4.68
N GLY A 183 -0.68 5.60 4.73
CA GLY A 183 0.71 5.45 5.17
C GLY A 183 0.82 5.15 6.67
N SER A 184 -0.03 5.76 7.49
CA SER A 184 -0.10 5.50 8.94
C SER A 184 -0.41 4.05 9.30
N LEU A 185 -1.08 3.30 8.41
CA LEU A 185 -1.34 1.86 8.60
C LEU A 185 -0.08 1.03 8.85
N TYR A 186 1.07 1.48 8.35
CA TYR A 186 2.33 0.78 8.51
C TYR A 186 3.15 1.27 9.72
N LEU A 187 2.71 2.34 10.39
CA LEU A 187 3.35 2.82 11.62
C LEU A 187 3.13 1.87 12.80
N ILE A 188 2.05 1.08 12.79
CA ILE A 188 1.71 0.11 13.83
C ILE A 188 2.53 -1.19 13.74
N VAL A 189 3.34 -1.37 12.69
CA VAL A 189 4.14 -2.57 12.46
C VAL A 189 5.65 -2.28 12.32
N PRO A 190 6.26 -1.56 13.29
CA PRO A 190 7.65 -1.09 13.21
C PRO A 190 8.68 -2.21 13.04
N GLU A 191 8.50 -3.32 13.75
CA GLU A 191 9.44 -4.44 13.72
C GLU A 191 9.18 -5.42 12.56
N LYS A 192 8.05 -5.28 11.86
CA LYS A 192 7.67 -6.18 10.75
C LYS A 192 8.02 -5.61 9.38
N LEU A 193 7.89 -4.29 9.21
CA LEU A 193 8.19 -3.66 7.93
C LEU A 193 9.69 -3.44 7.77
N HIS A 194 10.24 -3.89 6.64
CA HIS A 194 11.67 -3.81 6.38
C HIS A 194 12.20 -2.36 6.43
N PRO A 195 13.39 -2.11 7.03
CA PRO A 195 13.87 -0.76 7.36
C PRO A 195 14.02 0.23 6.18
N LEU A 196 14.14 -0.26 4.95
CA LEU A 196 14.18 0.59 3.74
C LEU A 196 12.83 1.30 3.49
N TRP A 197 11.73 0.64 3.83
CA TRP A 197 10.38 1.18 3.64
C TRP A 197 9.79 1.75 4.93
N TYR A 198 10.09 1.17 6.09
CA TYR A 198 9.62 1.72 7.37
C TYR A 198 10.23 3.09 7.68
N SER A 199 9.40 4.05 8.05
CA SER A 199 9.79 5.35 8.59
C SER A 199 8.61 6.00 9.33
N PRO A 200 8.83 6.74 10.42
CA PRO A 200 7.80 7.59 11.02
C PRO A 200 7.17 8.60 10.04
N LEU A 201 7.87 8.94 8.95
CA LEU A 201 7.40 9.86 7.90
C LEU A 201 6.57 9.17 6.80
N LEU A 202 6.20 7.89 6.95
CA LEU A 202 5.35 7.16 6.00
C LEU A 202 4.10 7.91 5.56
N PRO A 203 3.32 8.58 6.44
CA PRO A 203 2.17 9.37 6.03
C PRO A 203 2.53 10.48 5.03
N ILE A 204 3.65 11.15 5.25
CA ILE A 204 4.15 12.23 4.39
C ILE A 204 4.64 11.67 3.06
N PHE A 205 5.38 10.56 3.07
CA PHE A 205 5.82 9.89 1.85
C PHE A 205 4.65 9.44 0.99
N PHE A 206 3.60 8.88 1.60
CA PHE A 206 2.42 8.43 0.89
C PHE A 206 1.67 9.61 0.26
N PHE A 207 1.52 10.71 0.99
CA PHE A 207 0.88 11.92 0.49
C PHE A 207 1.65 12.57 -0.68
N ILE A 208 2.95 12.84 -0.53
CA ILE A 208 3.76 13.50 -1.56
C ILE A 208 3.80 12.65 -2.84
N SER A 209 3.99 11.34 -2.71
CA SER A 209 3.98 10.42 -3.86
C SER A 209 2.61 10.39 -4.58
N ALA A 210 1.50 10.51 -3.85
CA ALA A 210 0.17 10.57 -4.43
C ALA A 210 -0.08 11.85 -5.25
N ILE A 211 0.52 12.99 -4.88
CA ILE A 211 0.43 14.23 -5.68
C ILE A 211 1.12 14.05 -7.04
N ALA A 212 2.33 13.47 -7.05
CA ALA A 212 3.06 13.19 -8.28
C ALA A 212 2.30 12.19 -9.15
N LEU A 213 1.72 11.15 -8.54
CA LEU A 213 0.89 10.17 -9.22
C LEU A 213 -0.37 10.81 -9.82
N GLY A 214 -1.06 11.69 -9.09
CA GLY A 214 -2.25 12.37 -9.59
C GLY A 214 -1.99 13.12 -10.88
N CYS A 215 -0.89 13.89 -10.93
CA CYS A 215 -0.45 14.58 -12.14
C CYS A 215 -0.08 13.59 -13.27
N ALA A 216 0.63 12.50 -12.95
CA ALA A 216 1.02 11.49 -13.93
C ALA A 216 -0.21 10.75 -14.51
N MET A 217 -1.20 10.43 -13.68
CA MET A 217 -2.44 9.80 -14.10
C MET A 217 -3.28 10.72 -14.99
N THR A 218 -3.37 12.02 -14.67
CA THR A 218 -4.02 12.99 -15.56
C THR A 218 -3.36 13.06 -16.94
N ILE A 219 -2.03 13.01 -17.00
CA ILE A 219 -1.29 12.93 -18.28
C ILE A 219 -1.65 11.62 -19.00
N PHE A 220 -1.51 10.47 -18.32
CA PHE A 220 -1.79 9.15 -18.87
C PHE A 220 -3.21 9.03 -19.45
N GLU A 221 -4.22 9.48 -18.70
CA GLU A 221 -5.62 9.46 -19.10
C GLU A 221 -5.91 10.40 -20.27
N SER A 222 -5.27 11.57 -20.31
CA SER A 222 -5.39 12.52 -21.42
C SER A 222 -4.87 11.91 -22.72
N PHE A 223 -3.76 11.17 -22.67
CA PHE A 223 -3.23 10.42 -23.81
C PHE A 223 -4.15 9.28 -24.25
N LEU A 224 -4.69 8.52 -23.29
CA LEU A 224 -5.60 7.43 -23.61
C LEU A 224 -6.92 7.95 -24.21
N SER A 225 -7.44 9.05 -23.68
CA SER A 225 -8.64 9.72 -24.18
C SER A 225 -8.42 10.31 -25.58
N TYR A 226 -7.25 10.92 -25.83
CA TYR A 226 -6.84 11.36 -27.16
C TYR A 226 -6.87 10.22 -28.17
N ARG A 227 -6.28 9.07 -27.83
CA ARG A 227 -6.22 7.89 -28.72
C ARG A 227 -7.59 7.25 -28.93
N ALA A 228 -8.38 7.09 -27.88
CA ALA A 228 -9.66 6.39 -27.92
C ALA A 228 -10.78 7.23 -28.55
N PHE A 229 -10.81 8.54 -28.28
CA PHE A 229 -11.90 9.43 -28.68
C PHE A 229 -11.50 10.49 -29.71
N ARG A 230 -10.26 10.46 -30.24
CA ARG A 230 -9.73 11.38 -31.27
C ARG A 230 -9.87 12.86 -30.90
N LYS A 231 -9.57 13.21 -29.64
CA LYS A 231 -9.69 14.59 -29.12
C LYS A 231 -8.41 15.40 -29.34
N ARG A 232 -8.36 16.68 -28.94
CA ARG A 232 -7.10 17.44 -28.93
C ARG A 232 -6.34 17.14 -27.66
N LEU A 233 -5.02 17.02 -27.75
CA LEU A 233 -4.14 16.89 -26.60
C LEU A 233 -3.57 18.28 -26.30
N GLU A 234 -3.93 18.88 -25.17
CA GLU A 234 -3.42 20.18 -24.76
C GLU A 234 -2.02 20.03 -24.15
N ILE A 235 -1.03 19.78 -25.01
CA ILE A 235 0.34 19.44 -24.62
C ILE A 235 0.97 20.48 -23.68
N ASP A 236 0.60 21.75 -23.83
CA ASP A 236 1.09 22.84 -22.96
C ASP A 236 0.63 22.66 -21.51
N LEU A 237 -0.63 22.24 -21.29
CA LEU A 237 -1.13 21.93 -19.96
C LEU A 237 -0.46 20.70 -19.37
N LEU A 238 -0.30 19.65 -20.17
CA LEU A 238 0.31 18.40 -19.72
C LEU A 238 1.81 18.58 -19.43
N SER A 239 2.50 19.43 -20.19
CA SER A 239 3.90 19.82 -19.95
C SER A 239 4.06 20.52 -18.61
N ASP A 240 3.11 21.37 -18.23
CA ASP A 240 3.10 22.04 -16.93
C ASP A 240 2.84 21.05 -15.77
N LEU A 241 1.95 20.08 -15.93
CA LEU A 241 1.82 18.96 -14.98
C LEU A 241 3.13 18.18 -14.85
N GLY A 242 3.86 17.99 -15.95
CA GLY A 242 5.20 17.42 -15.95
C GLY A 242 6.19 18.19 -15.08
N LYS A 243 6.09 19.53 -15.00
CA LYS A 243 6.93 20.34 -14.09
C LYS A 243 6.60 20.07 -12.63
N VAL A 244 5.30 19.97 -12.31
CA VAL A 244 4.83 19.66 -10.95
C VAL A 244 5.35 18.30 -10.52
N ILE A 245 5.29 17.29 -11.40
CA ILE A 245 5.83 15.94 -11.14
C ILE A 245 7.31 16.02 -10.76
N VAL A 246 8.14 16.76 -11.50
CA VAL A 246 9.58 16.90 -11.20
C VAL A 246 9.79 17.48 -9.81
N VAL A 247 9.10 18.56 -9.46
CA VAL A 247 9.25 19.22 -8.16
C VAL A 247 8.81 18.27 -7.04
N THR A 248 7.65 17.65 -7.16
CA THR A 248 7.10 16.76 -6.14
C THR A 248 7.98 15.52 -5.93
N LEU A 249 8.46 14.89 -7.01
CA LEU A 249 9.36 13.74 -6.91
C LEU A 249 10.75 14.12 -6.39
N ALA A 250 11.25 15.31 -6.71
CA ALA A 250 12.51 15.80 -6.16
C ALA A 250 12.41 16.03 -4.65
N VAL A 251 11.31 16.63 -4.17
CA VAL A 251 11.03 16.78 -2.74
C VAL A 251 10.93 15.40 -2.08
N TYR A 252 10.18 14.47 -2.67
CA TYR A 252 10.09 13.09 -2.19
C TYR A 252 11.48 12.44 -2.08
N LEU A 253 12.32 12.55 -3.12
CA LEU A 253 13.66 11.97 -3.16
C LEU A 253 14.55 12.54 -2.06
N VAL A 254 14.59 13.86 -1.90
CA VAL A 254 15.40 14.53 -0.88
C VAL A 254 14.97 14.08 0.51
N LEU A 255 13.66 14.10 0.81
CA LEU A 255 13.14 13.66 2.09
C LEU A 255 13.43 12.19 2.35
N LYS A 256 13.30 11.32 1.33
CA LYS A 256 13.55 9.89 1.47
C LYS A 256 15.02 9.58 1.74
N VAL A 257 15.95 10.26 1.06
CA VAL A 257 17.40 10.11 1.29
C VAL A 257 17.78 10.65 2.68
N GLN A 258 17.24 11.81 3.09
CA GLN A 258 17.49 12.37 4.42
C GLN A 258 16.98 11.45 5.53
N ASP A 259 15.78 10.88 5.38
CA ASP A 259 15.22 9.90 6.32
C ASP A 259 16.09 8.64 6.44
N LEU A 260 16.50 8.06 5.31
CA LEU A 260 17.36 6.87 5.29
C LEU A 260 18.74 7.14 5.93
N ALA A 261 19.32 8.31 5.65
CA ALA A 261 20.59 8.74 6.22
C ALA A 261 20.47 9.00 7.73
N GLY A 262 19.43 9.73 8.15
CA GLY A 262 19.16 10.04 9.56
C GLY A 262 18.90 8.81 10.42
N ARG A 263 18.30 7.76 9.84
CA ARG A 263 18.10 6.46 10.50
C ARG A 263 19.31 5.51 10.39
N GLY A 264 20.38 5.89 9.69
CA GLY A 264 21.58 5.06 9.52
C GLY A 264 21.38 3.80 8.67
N VAL A 265 20.31 3.72 7.88
CA VAL A 265 19.97 2.54 7.06
C VAL A 265 20.36 2.70 5.59
N LEU A 266 20.96 3.83 5.21
CA LEU A 266 21.33 4.13 3.83
C LEU A 266 22.28 3.08 3.23
N SER A 267 23.15 2.47 4.05
CA SER A 267 24.04 1.40 3.60
C SER A 267 23.29 0.16 3.09
N ARG A 268 22.10 -0.12 3.65
CA ARG A 268 21.26 -1.26 3.27
C ARG A 268 20.70 -1.16 1.85
N VAL A 269 20.70 0.03 1.27
CA VAL A 269 20.22 0.26 -0.12
C VAL A 269 21.12 -0.46 -1.13
N LEU A 270 22.43 -0.54 -0.86
CA LEU A 270 23.43 -1.14 -1.75
C LEU A 270 23.73 -2.60 -1.42
N GLU A 271 23.10 -3.15 -0.38
CA GLU A 271 23.23 -4.57 -0.07
C GLU A 271 22.64 -5.39 -1.23
N PRO A 272 23.31 -6.47 -1.65
CA PRO A 272 22.86 -7.31 -2.76
C PRO A 272 21.68 -8.23 -2.37
N THR A 273 20.78 -7.75 -1.52
CA THR A 273 19.56 -8.43 -1.07
C THR A 273 18.42 -8.24 -2.06
N TYR A 274 17.39 -9.07 -1.95
CA TYR A 274 16.17 -8.95 -2.74
C TYR A 274 15.49 -7.60 -2.49
N GLU A 275 15.38 -7.23 -1.22
CA GLU A 275 14.78 -6.01 -0.74
C GLU A 275 15.55 -4.76 -1.23
N GLY A 276 16.89 -4.78 -1.16
CA GLY A 276 17.75 -3.71 -1.67
C GLY A 276 17.58 -3.48 -3.18
N ARG A 277 17.50 -4.56 -3.98
CA ARG A 277 17.28 -4.48 -5.43
C ARG A 277 15.90 -3.92 -5.78
N MET A 278 14.84 -4.37 -5.10
CA MET A 278 13.48 -3.85 -5.31
C MET A 278 13.39 -2.38 -4.93
N PHE A 279 14.06 -1.97 -3.84
CA PHE A 279 14.16 -0.57 -3.43
C PHE A 279 14.90 0.29 -4.47
N LEU A 280 16.03 -0.20 -5.00
CA LEU A 280 16.76 0.50 -6.06
C LEU A 280 15.94 0.61 -7.34
N ALA A 281 15.23 -0.47 -7.71
CA ALA A 281 14.35 -0.44 -8.88
C ALA A 281 13.25 0.62 -8.74
N GLU A 282 12.61 0.75 -7.56
CA GLU A 282 11.53 1.75 -7.38
C GLU A 282 12.09 3.17 -7.42
N MET A 283 13.25 3.41 -6.82
CA MET A 283 13.86 4.73 -6.78
C MET A 283 14.39 5.14 -8.15
N LEU A 284 15.02 4.23 -8.90
CA LEU A 284 15.58 4.52 -10.22
C LEU A 284 14.49 4.67 -11.28
N LEU A 285 13.53 3.75 -11.34
CA LEU A 285 12.49 3.78 -12.37
C LEU A 285 11.37 4.78 -12.05
N GLY A 286 10.98 4.86 -10.78
CA GLY A 286 9.79 5.60 -10.35
C GLY A 286 10.03 7.05 -9.96
N VAL A 287 11.25 7.38 -9.53
CA VAL A 287 11.58 8.69 -8.97
C VAL A 287 12.66 9.37 -9.81
N ILE A 288 13.87 8.81 -9.85
CA ILE A 288 15.03 9.43 -10.49
C ILE A 288 14.84 9.50 -12.01
N GLY A 289 14.41 8.41 -12.66
CA GLY A 289 14.17 8.36 -14.10
C GLY A 289 13.20 9.45 -14.57
N PRO A 290 11.98 9.55 -14.03
CA PRO A 290 11.03 10.60 -14.38
C PRO A 290 11.53 12.01 -14.09
N ILE A 291 12.26 12.23 -12.99
CA ILE A 291 12.90 13.53 -12.70
C ILE A 291 13.85 13.92 -13.84
N LEU A 292 14.76 13.02 -14.24
CA LEU A 292 15.74 13.28 -15.29
C LEU A 292 15.06 13.52 -16.64
N LEU A 293 14.07 12.69 -16.99
CA LEU A 293 13.34 12.79 -18.25
C LEU A 293 12.53 14.09 -18.34
N LEU A 294 11.71 14.39 -17.34
CA LEU A 294 10.83 15.57 -17.33
C LEU A 294 11.56 16.88 -17.01
N SER A 295 12.80 16.83 -16.53
CA SER A 295 13.65 18.04 -16.43
C SER A 295 14.04 18.57 -17.82
N LEU A 296 14.11 17.70 -18.82
CA LEU A 296 14.43 18.08 -20.18
C LEU A 296 13.20 18.65 -20.90
N ARG A 297 13.25 19.94 -21.25
CA ARG A 297 12.16 20.61 -21.99
C ARG A 297 11.73 19.85 -23.23
N ARG A 298 12.69 19.28 -23.97
CA ARG A 298 12.45 18.48 -25.18
C ARG A 298 11.50 17.30 -24.94
N ILE A 299 11.67 16.61 -23.81
CA ILE A 299 10.85 15.44 -23.44
C ILE A 299 9.47 15.88 -22.97
N ARG A 300 9.38 16.98 -22.20
CA ARG A 300 8.08 17.49 -21.73
C ARG A 300 7.18 18.00 -22.85
N THR A 301 7.77 18.55 -23.92
CA THR A 301 7.00 19.02 -25.09
C THR A 301 6.73 17.91 -26.10
N ASP A 302 7.41 16.78 -25.98
CA ASP A 302 7.20 15.62 -26.85
C ASP A 302 6.06 14.74 -26.32
N HIS A 303 5.14 14.38 -27.21
CA HIS A 303 3.98 13.56 -26.86
C HIS A 303 4.40 12.21 -26.28
N PHE A 304 5.37 11.57 -26.91
CA PHE A 304 5.81 10.24 -26.50
C PHE A 304 6.63 10.29 -25.22
N GLY A 305 7.60 11.20 -25.13
CA GLY A 305 8.44 11.40 -23.95
C GLY A 305 7.64 11.72 -22.69
N LEU A 306 6.63 12.58 -22.79
CA LEU A 306 5.74 12.92 -21.68
C LEU A 306 4.90 11.72 -21.22
N PHE A 307 4.33 10.97 -22.17
CA PHE A 307 3.56 9.76 -21.87
C PHE A 307 4.42 8.67 -21.20
N VAL A 308 5.61 8.40 -21.74
CA VAL A 308 6.54 7.41 -21.16
C VAL A 308 6.93 7.79 -19.74
N SER A 309 7.23 9.08 -19.51
CA SER A 309 7.57 9.57 -18.17
C SER A 309 6.41 9.39 -17.19
N ALA A 310 5.17 9.69 -17.61
CA ALA A 310 3.99 9.45 -16.78
C ALA A 310 3.80 7.97 -16.44
N VAL A 311 3.98 7.07 -17.42
CA VAL A 311 3.92 5.61 -17.19
C VAL A 311 4.98 5.15 -16.18
N LEU A 312 6.21 5.67 -16.26
CA LEU A 312 7.27 5.35 -15.31
C LEU A 312 6.93 5.79 -13.88
N VAL A 313 6.33 6.97 -13.70
CA VAL A 313 5.85 7.42 -12.37
C VAL A 313 4.77 6.49 -11.84
N VAL A 314 3.79 6.11 -12.68
CA VAL A 314 2.70 5.20 -12.29
C VAL A 314 3.25 3.84 -11.89
N LEU A 315 4.14 3.25 -12.69
CA LEU A 315 4.76 1.95 -12.40
C LEU A 315 5.63 2.01 -11.14
N GLY A 316 6.42 3.06 -10.99
CA GLY A 316 7.24 3.29 -9.81
C GLY A 316 6.44 3.41 -8.53
N PHE A 317 5.31 4.12 -8.60
CA PHE A 317 4.38 4.24 -7.48
C PHE A 317 3.74 2.89 -7.13
N ILE A 318 3.25 2.15 -8.13
CA ILE A 318 2.67 0.81 -7.91
C ILE A 318 3.71 -0.10 -7.25
N MET A 319 4.94 -0.08 -7.76
CA MET A 319 6.03 -0.86 -7.19
C MET A 319 6.35 -0.45 -5.75
N ASN A 320 6.33 0.86 -5.44
CA ASN A 320 6.49 1.32 -4.06
C ASN A 320 5.39 0.81 -3.14
N ARG A 321 4.11 0.88 -3.55
CA ARG A 321 3.00 0.39 -2.72
C ARG A 321 3.07 -1.12 -2.50
N LEU A 322 3.36 -1.89 -3.56
CA LEU A 322 3.56 -3.33 -3.47
C LEU A 322 4.79 -3.70 -2.63
N ASN A 323 5.86 -2.93 -2.73
CA ASN A 323 7.05 -3.15 -1.92
C ASN A 323 6.78 -2.87 -0.43
N VAL A 324 6.05 -1.81 -0.09
CA VAL A 324 5.68 -1.54 1.31
C VAL A 324 4.73 -2.61 1.84
N SER A 325 3.75 -3.05 1.04
CA SER A 325 2.69 -3.95 1.52
C SER A 325 3.04 -5.43 1.47
N ILE A 326 3.86 -5.85 0.50
CA ILE A 326 4.21 -7.25 0.27
C ILE A 326 5.68 -7.48 0.59
N THR A 327 6.60 -7.05 -0.28
CA THR A 327 8.04 -7.34 -0.18
C THR A 327 8.65 -6.94 1.17
N GLY A 328 8.25 -5.79 1.71
CA GLY A 328 8.73 -5.27 2.97
C GLY A 328 8.22 -6.03 4.20
N MET A 329 7.14 -6.81 4.05
CA MET A 329 6.53 -7.60 5.12
C MET A 329 6.99 -9.07 5.10
N GLU A 330 7.38 -9.59 3.93
CA GLU A 330 7.76 -11.01 3.72
C GLU A 330 8.87 -11.51 4.65
N ALA A 331 9.88 -10.68 4.94
CA ALA A 331 10.97 -11.08 5.82
C ALA A 331 10.49 -11.36 7.25
N SER A 332 9.49 -10.61 7.73
CA SER A 332 8.95 -10.73 9.08
C SER A 332 7.91 -11.84 9.23
N SER A 333 7.23 -12.21 8.14
CA SER A 333 6.22 -13.27 8.15
C SER A 333 6.84 -14.66 8.10
N GLY A 334 8.10 -14.79 7.65
CA GLY A 334 8.77 -16.08 7.46
C GLY A 334 8.23 -16.90 6.29
N VAL A 335 7.24 -16.37 5.56
CA VAL A 335 6.59 -17.02 4.42
C VAL A 335 6.62 -16.10 3.20
N SER A 336 6.86 -16.67 2.03
CA SER A 336 6.70 -15.96 0.75
C SER A 336 5.23 -15.91 0.36
N TYR A 337 4.80 -14.79 -0.22
CA TYR A 337 3.45 -14.65 -0.75
C TYR A 337 3.53 -14.44 -2.27
N PHE A 338 2.77 -15.24 -3.01
CA PHE A 338 2.55 -15.02 -4.43
C PHE A 338 1.06 -15.11 -4.73
N PRO A 339 0.47 -14.14 -5.45
CA PRO A 339 -0.97 -14.10 -5.65
C PRO A 339 -1.47 -15.33 -6.40
N SER A 340 -2.57 -15.88 -5.90
CA SER A 340 -3.32 -16.91 -6.61
C SER A 340 -3.87 -16.38 -7.94
N TRP A 341 -4.14 -17.29 -8.88
CA TRP A 341 -4.72 -16.91 -10.16
C TRP A 341 -6.12 -16.28 -10.01
N THR A 342 -6.87 -16.67 -8.96
CA THR A 342 -8.18 -16.11 -8.60
C THR A 342 -8.06 -14.68 -8.09
N GLU A 343 -7.01 -14.34 -7.34
CA GLU A 343 -6.73 -12.95 -6.96
C GLU A 343 -6.45 -12.10 -8.21
N LEU A 344 -5.55 -12.58 -9.09
CA LEU A 344 -5.19 -11.89 -10.33
C LEU A 344 -6.38 -11.67 -11.26
N SER A 345 -7.24 -12.68 -11.43
CA SER A 345 -8.39 -12.60 -12.34
C SER A 345 -9.46 -11.61 -11.83
N VAL A 346 -9.68 -11.53 -10.52
CA VAL A 346 -10.60 -10.55 -9.90
C VAL A 346 -10.06 -9.13 -10.11
N THR A 347 -8.79 -8.88 -9.77
CA THR A 347 -8.14 -7.58 -9.99
C THR A 347 -8.23 -7.15 -11.46
N LEU A 348 -7.90 -8.05 -12.41
CA LEU A 348 -7.99 -7.76 -13.84
C LEU A 348 -9.44 -7.49 -14.30
N MET A 349 -10.42 -8.21 -13.75
CA MET A 349 -11.83 -7.96 -14.02
C MET A 349 -12.26 -6.57 -13.54
N ILE A 350 -11.89 -6.18 -12.32
CA ILE A 350 -12.22 -4.87 -11.76
C ILE A 350 -11.62 -3.76 -12.62
N VAL A 351 -10.34 -3.87 -13.01
CA VAL A 351 -9.68 -2.91 -13.91
C VAL A 351 -10.38 -2.85 -15.28
N ALA A 352 -10.70 -4.01 -15.86
CA ALA A 352 -11.41 -4.08 -17.15
C ALA A 352 -12.81 -3.44 -17.08
N LEU A 353 -13.55 -3.69 -15.99
CA LEU A 353 -14.83 -3.03 -15.73
C LEU A 353 -14.67 -1.52 -15.60
N GLY A 354 -13.59 -1.04 -14.98
CA GLY A 354 -13.24 0.38 -14.94
C GLY A 354 -13.15 1.03 -16.31
N PHE A 355 -12.37 0.42 -17.23
CA PHE A 355 -12.28 0.91 -18.62
C PHE A 355 -13.63 0.87 -19.34
N ALA A 356 -14.42 -0.19 -19.13
CA ALA A 356 -15.75 -0.31 -19.74
C ALA A 356 -16.73 0.76 -19.22
N LEU A 357 -16.74 1.01 -17.91
CA LEU A 357 -17.56 2.03 -17.26
C LEU A 357 -17.15 3.44 -17.69
N PHE A 358 -15.85 3.73 -17.77
CA PHE A 358 -15.35 4.99 -18.29
C PHE A 358 -15.79 5.20 -19.75
N GLY A 359 -15.64 4.18 -20.60
CA GLY A 359 -16.09 4.23 -21.98
C GLY A 359 -17.60 4.46 -22.12
N ALA A 360 -18.41 3.83 -21.25
CA ALA A 360 -19.85 4.04 -21.20
C ALA A 360 -20.21 5.46 -20.74
N ALA A 361 -19.56 5.97 -19.68
CA ALA A 361 -19.75 7.32 -19.18
C ALA A 361 -19.37 8.36 -20.24
N ALA A 362 -18.22 8.22 -20.91
CA ALA A 362 -17.79 9.09 -22.00
C ALA A 362 -18.77 9.12 -23.17
N LYS A 363 -19.47 8.02 -23.43
CA LYS A 363 -20.50 7.91 -24.48
C LYS A 363 -21.82 8.55 -24.10
N TYR A 364 -22.29 8.39 -22.86
CA TYR A 364 -23.64 8.77 -22.46
C TYR A 364 -23.73 10.09 -21.69
N LEU A 365 -22.63 10.55 -21.07
CA LEU A 365 -22.57 11.77 -20.25
C LEU A 365 -21.79 12.90 -20.94
N PRO A 366 -22.05 14.18 -20.59
CA PRO A 366 -21.33 15.36 -21.10
C PRO A 366 -19.95 15.52 -20.44
N VAL A 367 -19.09 14.52 -20.59
CA VAL A 367 -17.73 14.50 -19.99
C VAL A 367 -16.80 15.52 -20.66
N PHE A 368 -16.93 15.70 -21.97
CA PHE A 368 -16.09 16.61 -22.76
C PHE A 368 -16.90 17.81 -23.27
N PRO A 369 -16.31 19.02 -23.37
CA PRO A 369 -16.97 20.22 -23.90
C PRO A 369 -17.59 20.00 -25.30
N GLU A 370 -18.73 20.65 -25.56
CA GLU A 370 -19.52 20.48 -26.79
C GLU A 370 -18.77 20.91 -28.06
N THR A 371 -17.93 21.95 -27.96
CA THR A 371 -17.05 22.44 -29.04
C THR A 371 -16.08 21.35 -29.53
N GLU A 372 -15.55 20.52 -28.63
CA GLU A 372 -14.66 19.41 -29.00
C GLU A 372 -15.41 18.21 -29.59
N ARG A 373 -16.70 18.03 -29.28
CA ARG A 373 -17.53 16.98 -29.91
C ARG A 373 -17.79 17.30 -31.38
N LEU A 374 -18.10 18.54 -31.69
CA LEU A 374 -18.34 19.02 -33.06
C LEU A 374 -17.06 19.06 -33.92
N LEU A 375 -15.92 19.36 -33.30
CA LEU A 375 -14.60 19.27 -33.95
C LEU A 375 -14.16 17.81 -34.18
N ALA A 376 -14.39 16.90 -33.24
CA ALA A 376 -14.05 15.48 -33.41
C ALA A 376 -14.83 14.81 -34.56
N SER A 377 -16.05 15.27 -34.87
CA SER A 377 -16.82 14.80 -36.03
C SER A 377 -16.36 15.38 -37.37
N SER A 378 -15.56 16.46 -37.37
CA SER A 378 -15.14 17.19 -38.58
C SER A 378 -13.65 17.05 -38.92
N LEU A 379 -12.83 16.46 -38.05
CA LEU A 379 -11.40 16.26 -38.32
C LEU A 379 -11.16 15.07 -39.27
N VAL A 380 -10.72 15.39 -40.49
CA VAL A 380 -10.01 14.49 -41.40
C VAL A 380 -8.71 14.05 -40.74
N GLU A 381 -8.38 12.76 -40.84
CA GLU A 381 -7.30 12.10 -40.10
C GLU A 381 -5.94 12.82 -40.26
N PRO A 382 -5.32 13.30 -39.16
CA PRO A 382 -3.95 13.81 -39.22
C PRO A 382 -2.99 12.67 -39.61
N PRO A 383 -1.95 12.92 -40.43
CA PRO A 383 -0.96 11.90 -40.79
C PRO A 383 -0.23 11.29 -39.58
N ALA A 384 -0.16 11.99 -38.44
CA ALA A 384 0.31 11.46 -37.16
C ALA A 384 -0.61 10.35 -36.59
N VAL A 385 -1.91 10.41 -36.83
CA VAL A 385 -2.89 9.39 -36.43
C VAL A 385 -2.76 8.13 -37.28
N ALA A 386 -2.32 8.24 -38.54
CA ALA A 386 -1.99 7.09 -39.39
C ALA A 386 -0.76 6.31 -38.89
N VAL A 387 0.22 6.99 -38.29
CA VAL A 387 1.37 6.36 -37.62
C VAL A 387 0.93 5.64 -36.32
N LEU A 388 -0.04 6.19 -35.58
CA LEU A 388 -0.61 5.59 -34.36
C LEU A 388 -1.67 4.49 -34.61
N ARG A 389 -2.17 4.36 -35.84
CA ARG A 389 -3.13 3.33 -36.29
C ARG A 389 -2.45 2.10 -36.92
N ARG A 390 -1.12 2.12 -37.09
CA ARG A 390 -0.38 0.89 -37.42
C ARG A 390 -0.63 -0.15 -36.32
N PRO A 391 -0.88 -1.44 -36.67
CA PRO A 391 -0.89 -2.51 -35.67
C PRO A 391 0.42 -2.41 -34.89
N TRP A 392 0.39 -2.76 -33.59
CA TRP A 392 1.47 -2.66 -32.59
C TRP A 392 2.88 -3.05 -33.12
N ILE A 393 3.51 -2.21 -33.94
CA ILE A 393 4.83 -2.42 -34.57
C ILE A 393 5.61 -1.09 -34.50
N GLY A 394 5.44 -0.33 -33.42
CA GLY A 394 6.11 0.94 -33.16
C GLY A 394 6.85 0.97 -31.83
N THR A 395 7.60 2.04 -31.58
CA THR A 395 8.41 2.24 -30.36
C THR A 395 7.58 2.30 -29.06
N THR A 396 6.27 2.52 -29.14
CA THR A 396 5.33 2.55 -28.00
C THR A 396 5.09 1.18 -27.37
N PRO A 397 4.67 0.12 -28.10
CA PRO A 397 4.70 -1.22 -27.55
C PRO A 397 6.13 -1.64 -27.26
N LEU A 398 7.17 -1.20 -28.00
CA LEU A 398 8.55 -1.52 -27.61
C LEU A 398 8.92 -0.96 -26.23
N VAL A 399 8.47 0.23 -25.83
CA VAL A 399 8.77 0.78 -24.48
C VAL A 399 7.83 0.24 -23.40
N LEU A 400 6.57 -0.11 -23.73
CA LEU A 400 5.68 -0.81 -22.79
C LEU A 400 6.05 -2.29 -22.65
N ILE A 401 6.62 -2.90 -23.69
CA ILE A 401 7.17 -4.26 -23.72
C ILE A 401 8.58 -4.24 -23.16
N LEU A 402 9.43 -3.24 -23.38
CA LEU A 402 10.75 -3.16 -22.74
C LEU A 402 10.62 -2.73 -21.29
N GLY A 403 9.74 -1.78 -20.97
CA GLY A 403 9.38 -1.42 -19.60
C GLY A 403 8.62 -2.54 -18.92
N GLY A 404 7.76 -3.27 -19.65
CA GLY A 404 7.09 -4.48 -19.19
C GLY A 404 8.00 -5.70 -19.09
N LEU A 405 9.01 -5.86 -19.95
CA LEU A 405 10.05 -6.90 -19.91
C LEU A 405 11.14 -6.54 -18.92
N PHE A 406 11.37 -5.27 -18.64
CA PHE A 406 12.22 -4.79 -17.55
C PHE A 406 11.48 -4.91 -16.23
N PHE A 407 10.17 -4.66 -16.21
CA PHE A 407 9.32 -4.93 -15.05
C PHE A 407 9.21 -6.44 -14.82
N ILE A 408 8.84 -7.25 -15.81
CA ILE A 408 8.84 -8.73 -15.76
C ILE A 408 10.25 -9.29 -15.56
N GLY A 409 11.29 -8.60 -16.04
CA GLY A 409 12.69 -8.98 -15.84
C GLY A 409 13.19 -8.63 -14.44
N ALA A 410 12.75 -7.51 -13.86
CA ALA A 410 12.95 -7.16 -12.46
C ALA A 410 12.12 -8.09 -11.56
N MET A 411 10.87 -8.38 -11.94
CA MET A 411 9.97 -9.33 -11.29
C MET A 411 10.44 -10.78 -11.49
N GLY A 412 11.18 -11.06 -12.56
CA GLY A 412 11.76 -12.36 -12.91
C GLY A 412 13.11 -12.58 -12.25
N SER A 413 13.89 -11.51 -12.07
CA SER A 413 15.09 -11.49 -11.21
C SER A 413 14.69 -11.52 -9.73
N ALA A 414 13.56 -10.90 -9.40
CA ALA A 414 12.87 -11.04 -8.12
C ALA A 414 12.34 -12.46 -7.97
N TYR A 415 11.74 -13.06 -8.99
CA TYR A 415 11.25 -14.44 -8.97
C TYR A 415 12.38 -15.45 -8.92
N SER A 416 13.51 -15.22 -9.59
CA SER A 416 14.71 -16.05 -9.44
C SER A 416 15.35 -15.84 -8.07
N GLY A 417 15.28 -14.63 -7.52
CA GLY A 417 15.65 -14.31 -6.14
C GLY A 417 14.75 -15.02 -5.12
N LEU A 418 13.44 -15.05 -5.38
CA LEU A 418 12.42 -15.76 -4.61
C LEU A 418 12.61 -17.26 -4.74
N GLN A 419 12.88 -17.82 -5.91
CA GLN A 419 13.21 -19.24 -6.08
C GLN A 419 14.54 -19.61 -5.43
N HIS A 420 15.54 -18.74 -5.51
CA HIS A 420 16.81 -18.96 -4.82
C HIS A 420 16.60 -18.93 -3.31
N ARG A 421 15.85 -17.94 -2.81
CA ARG A 421 15.48 -17.80 -1.39
C ARG A 421 14.55 -18.91 -0.92
N GLU A 422 13.58 -19.35 -1.69
CA GLU A 422 12.73 -20.52 -1.44
C GLU A 422 13.58 -21.78 -1.41
N ARG A 423 14.57 -21.93 -2.29
CA ARG A 423 15.56 -23.02 -2.19
C ARG A 423 16.45 -22.87 -0.98
N THR A 424 16.75 -21.64 -0.53
CA THR A 424 17.56 -21.39 0.67
C THR A 424 16.75 -21.65 1.94
N LEU A 425 15.50 -21.20 1.99
CA LEU A 425 14.53 -21.43 3.05
C LEU A 425 14.09 -22.89 3.08
N ALA A 426 13.96 -23.56 1.93
CA ALA A 426 13.75 -24.99 1.83
C ALA A 426 15.02 -25.77 2.22
N ALA A 427 16.21 -25.27 1.91
CA ALA A 427 17.47 -25.85 2.40
C ALA A 427 17.69 -25.60 3.90
N VAL A 428 17.05 -24.57 4.46
CA VAL A 428 16.96 -24.33 5.91
C VAL A 428 15.84 -25.19 6.51
N SER A 429 14.71 -25.42 5.82
CA SER A 429 13.58 -26.24 6.27
C SER A 429 13.82 -27.75 6.12
N THR A 430 14.82 -28.18 5.36
CA THR A 430 15.31 -29.58 5.40
C THR A 430 16.18 -29.85 6.62
N ARG A 431 16.54 -28.84 7.41
CA ARG A 431 16.66 -29.05 8.85
C ARG A 431 15.25 -28.93 9.40
N GLU A 432 14.60 -30.07 9.59
CA GLU A 432 13.48 -30.19 10.51
C GLU A 432 13.91 -29.54 11.84
N GLU A 433 13.55 -28.26 12.04
CA GLU A 433 13.14 -27.86 13.38
C GLU A 433 11.82 -28.59 13.60
N SER A 434 11.93 -29.82 14.10
CA SER A 434 10.86 -30.43 14.85
C SER A 434 10.32 -29.37 15.81
N GLU A 435 8.99 -29.24 15.90
CA GLU A 435 8.40 -28.56 17.07
C GLU A 435 9.21 -29.02 18.28
N PRO A 436 9.87 -28.12 19.03
CA PRO A 436 10.72 -28.53 20.12
C PRO A 436 9.87 -29.44 20.97
N GLN A 437 10.26 -30.71 21.09
CA GLN A 437 9.50 -31.66 21.88
C GLN A 437 9.63 -31.20 23.32
N ILE A 438 8.75 -30.30 23.77
CA ILE A 438 8.82 -29.66 25.07
C ILE A 438 8.87 -30.75 26.14
N ALA A 439 8.14 -31.85 25.95
CA ALA A 439 8.16 -33.02 26.81
C ALA A 439 9.51 -33.75 26.87
N GLU A 440 10.27 -33.81 25.78
CA GLU A 440 11.62 -34.42 25.74
C GLU A 440 12.67 -33.44 26.29
N GLY A 441 12.56 -32.15 25.91
CA GLY A 441 13.41 -31.08 26.44
C GLY A 441 13.27 -30.90 27.96
N LEU A 442 12.06 -31.06 28.51
CA LEU A 442 11.81 -31.04 29.95
C LEU A 442 12.50 -32.18 30.71
N LYS A 443 12.67 -33.37 30.08
CA LYS A 443 13.40 -34.48 30.71
C LYS A 443 14.89 -34.18 30.88
N HIS A 444 15.42 -33.29 30.04
CA HIS A 444 16.82 -32.88 30.02
C HIS A 444 17.03 -31.45 30.52
N LEU A 445 15.98 -30.79 31.00
CA LEU A 445 16.07 -29.43 31.51
C LEU A 445 16.67 -29.45 32.91
N GLU A 446 17.98 -29.26 32.99
CA GLU A 446 18.67 -28.97 34.24
C GLU A 446 18.52 -27.49 34.58
N VAL A 447 17.69 -27.22 35.57
CA VAL A 447 17.51 -25.88 36.10
C VAL A 447 18.79 -25.46 36.84
N PRO A 448 19.24 -24.19 36.70
CA PRO A 448 20.41 -23.71 37.43
C PRO A 448 20.28 -23.92 38.94
N PRO A 449 21.41 -24.13 39.65
CA PRO A 449 21.39 -24.30 41.09
C PRO A 449 20.77 -23.08 41.79
N ASP A 450 20.22 -23.33 42.98
CA ASP A 450 19.68 -22.28 43.84
C ASP A 450 20.77 -21.24 44.12
N VAL A 451 20.40 -19.96 44.01
CA VAL A 451 21.33 -18.85 44.26
C VAL A 451 21.12 -18.37 45.68
N THR A 452 22.15 -18.52 46.51
CA THR A 452 22.16 -18.00 47.88
C THR A 452 22.80 -16.62 47.91
N PHE A 453 22.03 -15.63 48.36
CA PHE A 453 22.55 -14.30 48.64
C PHE A 453 22.96 -14.22 50.11
N PRO A 454 24.17 -13.71 50.41
CA PRO A 454 24.64 -13.58 51.78
C PRO A 454 23.76 -12.61 52.58
N GLN A 455 23.65 -12.85 53.88
CA GLN A 455 22.88 -12.01 54.80
C GLN A 455 23.46 -10.59 54.84
N GLY A 456 22.63 -9.59 54.54
CA GLY A 456 22.95 -8.17 54.74
C GLY A 456 22.51 -7.67 56.13
N GLU A 457 22.94 -6.46 56.51
CA GLU A 457 22.69 -5.88 57.85
C GLU A 457 21.20 -5.77 58.22
N ALA A 458 20.32 -5.54 57.25
CA ALA A 458 18.88 -5.43 57.45
C ALA A 458 18.12 -6.76 57.24
N SER A 459 18.84 -7.87 57.00
CA SER A 459 18.26 -9.13 56.57
C SER A 459 18.11 -10.12 57.73
N PRO A 460 16.93 -10.73 57.94
CA PRO A 460 16.72 -11.69 59.02
C PRO A 460 17.50 -13.01 58.84
N GLY A 461 18.05 -13.28 57.66
CA GLY A 461 18.85 -14.45 57.32
C GLY A 461 19.25 -14.46 55.84
N PRO A 462 20.05 -15.42 55.36
CA PRO A 462 20.37 -15.53 53.94
C PRO A 462 19.11 -15.68 53.08
N VAL A 463 19.16 -15.17 51.85
CA VAL A 463 18.05 -15.29 50.88
C VAL A 463 18.40 -16.35 49.85
N ILE A 464 17.49 -17.29 49.61
CA ILE A 464 17.67 -18.34 48.61
C ILE A 464 16.67 -18.15 47.48
N PHE A 465 17.18 -17.83 46.28
CA PHE A 465 16.38 -17.83 45.06
C PHE A 465 16.39 -19.22 44.43
N ARG A 466 15.23 -19.89 44.42
CA ARG A 466 15.05 -21.20 43.82
C ARG A 466 14.47 -21.05 42.41
N HIS A 467 15.28 -21.35 41.40
CA HIS A 467 14.84 -21.27 39.99
C HIS A 467 13.65 -22.21 39.72
N ALA A 468 13.67 -23.40 40.32
CA ALA A 468 12.64 -24.43 40.14
C ALA A 468 11.24 -23.98 40.60
N SER A 469 11.13 -23.08 41.58
CA SER A 469 9.83 -22.59 42.06
C SER A 469 9.24 -21.47 41.21
N HIS A 470 10.04 -20.85 40.33
CA HIS A 470 9.65 -19.69 39.52
C HIS A 470 9.46 -20.05 38.03
N LEU A 471 9.82 -21.27 37.63
CA LEU A 471 9.61 -21.77 36.27
C LEU A 471 8.23 -22.42 36.13
N ASN A 472 7.54 -22.10 35.03
CA ASN A 472 6.41 -22.89 34.59
C ASN A 472 6.93 -24.18 33.94
N TRP A 473 6.77 -25.31 34.65
CA TRP A 473 7.24 -26.62 34.18
C TRP A 473 6.46 -27.18 32.99
N GLU A 474 5.28 -26.63 32.67
CA GLU A 474 4.54 -27.03 31.47
C GLU A 474 5.07 -26.31 30.22
N ARG A 475 5.57 -25.08 30.39
CA ARG A 475 6.12 -24.22 29.34
C ARG A 475 7.22 -23.31 29.92
N PRO A 476 8.45 -23.81 30.06
CA PRO A 476 9.54 -23.04 30.66
C PRO A 476 9.96 -21.89 29.74
N ASP A 477 9.92 -20.67 30.25
CA ASP A 477 10.35 -19.47 29.53
C ASP A 477 11.34 -18.67 30.37
N CYS A 478 12.62 -18.80 30.03
CA CYS A 478 13.71 -18.12 30.73
C CYS A 478 13.74 -16.62 30.41
N THR A 479 13.07 -16.16 29.35
CA THR A 479 13.11 -14.74 28.94
C THR A 479 12.29 -13.85 29.87
N ILE A 480 11.32 -14.42 30.58
CA ILE A 480 10.51 -13.73 31.61
C ILE A 480 11.42 -13.12 32.68
N CYS A 481 12.44 -13.85 33.10
CA CYS A 481 13.36 -13.42 34.16
C CYS A 481 14.64 -12.77 33.63
N HIS A 482 15.01 -13.01 32.37
CA HIS A 482 16.30 -12.62 31.79
C HIS A 482 16.23 -11.51 30.72
N HIS A 483 15.37 -10.51 30.93
CA HIS A 483 15.18 -9.38 30.00
C HIS A 483 15.76 -8.06 30.58
N GLU A 484 17.02 -7.75 30.25
CA GLU A 484 17.83 -6.57 30.62
C GLU A 484 18.71 -6.60 31.90
N PRO A 485 18.22 -6.79 33.14
CA PRO A 485 19.06 -6.76 34.35
C PRO A 485 19.77 -8.10 34.60
N PHE A 486 19.23 -9.21 34.11
CA PHE A 486 19.78 -10.55 34.29
C PHE A 486 20.01 -11.19 32.92
N ARG A 487 21.16 -10.94 32.27
CA ARG A 487 21.42 -11.48 30.92
C ARG A 487 21.98 -12.91 30.99
N LEU A 488 21.34 -13.84 30.30
CA LEU A 488 21.80 -15.24 30.16
C LEU A 488 23.15 -15.38 29.41
N LEU A 489 23.41 -14.50 28.43
CA LEU A 489 24.45 -14.71 27.42
C LEU A 489 25.70 -13.83 27.58
N LYS A 490 25.94 -13.24 28.75
CA LYS A 490 27.17 -12.46 28.99
C LYS A 490 27.92 -12.96 30.22
N ALA A 491 28.81 -13.92 30.01
CA ALA A 491 29.91 -14.22 30.93
C ALA A 491 30.97 -13.12 30.80
N SER A 492 30.80 -12.01 31.51
CA SER A 492 31.88 -11.02 31.70
C SER A 492 31.52 -10.09 32.84
N GLY A 493 32.15 -10.37 33.99
CA GLY A 493 32.04 -9.60 35.21
C GLY A 493 31.40 -10.48 36.26
N SER A 494 32.23 -10.94 37.21
CA SER A 494 31.73 -11.28 38.52
C SER A 494 30.73 -10.19 38.92
N ALA A 495 29.45 -10.54 39.05
CA ALA A 495 28.58 -9.78 39.92
C ALA A 495 29.20 -9.98 41.30
N ALA A 496 30.23 -9.18 41.60
CA ALA A 496 30.81 -9.08 42.92
C ALA A 496 29.61 -8.82 43.82
N SER A 497 29.37 -9.77 44.72
CA SER A 497 28.47 -9.61 45.84
C SER A 497 28.81 -8.30 46.52
N SER A 498 28.14 -7.23 46.10
CA SER A 498 28.26 -5.92 46.75
C SER A 498 27.55 -6.05 48.09
N PRO A 499 28.10 -5.49 49.18
CA PRO A 499 27.46 -5.58 50.47
C PRO A 499 26.12 -4.84 50.43
N ALA A 500 25.13 -5.39 51.15
CA ALA A 500 23.84 -4.78 51.51
C ALA A 500 23.15 -3.99 50.38
N ARG A 501 22.56 -4.69 49.41
CA ARG A 501 21.58 -4.09 48.49
C ARG A 501 20.17 -4.45 48.93
N ASP A 502 19.25 -3.49 48.82
CA ASP A 502 17.83 -3.75 49.04
C ASP A 502 17.29 -4.60 47.87
N LEU A 503 16.96 -5.85 48.18
CA LEU A 503 16.41 -6.80 47.21
C LEU A 503 14.93 -6.52 46.91
N HIS A 504 14.28 -5.65 47.69
CA HIS A 504 12.86 -5.30 47.54
C HIS A 504 12.61 -4.20 46.50
N ASP A 505 13.66 -3.71 45.82
CA ASP A 505 13.52 -2.65 44.80
C ASP A 505 13.01 -3.18 43.43
N GLU A 506 12.55 -2.26 42.59
CA GLU A 506 12.06 -2.55 41.22
C GLU A 506 13.18 -3.03 40.26
N ARG A 507 14.43 -3.10 40.73
CA ARG A 507 15.58 -3.56 39.95
C ARG A 507 15.94 -5.02 40.23
N HIS A 508 15.45 -5.58 41.34
CA HIS A 508 15.68 -6.96 41.76
C HIS A 508 14.34 -7.71 41.96
N CYS A 509 14.06 -8.24 43.16
CA CYS A 509 12.88 -9.06 43.42
C CYS A 509 11.59 -8.24 43.37
N GLY A 510 11.64 -6.97 43.78
CA GLY A 510 10.48 -6.06 43.78
C GLY A 510 9.89 -5.78 42.39
N ARG A 511 10.61 -6.07 41.31
CA ARG A 511 10.09 -5.98 39.94
C ARG A 511 8.96 -6.98 39.67
N CYS A 512 9.05 -8.17 40.25
CA CYS A 512 8.06 -9.24 40.08
C CYS A 512 7.17 -9.39 41.32
N HIS A 513 7.65 -8.98 42.50
CA HIS A 513 6.93 -9.01 43.77
C HIS A 513 6.39 -7.62 44.16
N ASP A 514 5.70 -6.98 43.21
CA ASP A 514 5.12 -5.63 43.35
C ASP A 514 3.69 -5.64 43.92
N GLY A 515 3.12 -6.82 44.20
CA GLY A 515 1.73 -7.00 44.65
C GLY A 515 0.71 -7.04 43.50
N ARG A 516 1.14 -6.93 42.23
CA ARG A 516 0.29 -7.03 41.04
C ARG A 516 0.67 -8.22 40.16
N THR A 517 1.97 -8.41 39.94
CA THR A 517 2.53 -9.50 39.14
C THR A 517 2.66 -10.78 39.97
N SER A 518 3.06 -10.64 41.23
CA SER A 518 3.09 -11.68 42.25
C SER A 518 2.83 -11.04 43.62
N PHE A 519 2.85 -11.84 44.70
CA PHE A 519 2.71 -11.36 46.08
C PHE A 519 3.76 -10.28 46.39
N SER A 520 3.40 -9.32 47.24
CA SER A 520 4.28 -8.18 47.51
C SER A 520 5.46 -8.56 48.40
N VAL A 521 6.63 -7.96 48.14
CA VAL A 521 7.81 -8.02 49.04
C VAL A 521 7.54 -7.49 50.46
N LYS A 522 6.40 -6.84 50.70
CA LYS A 522 5.96 -6.35 52.02
C LYS A 522 5.12 -7.34 52.81
N GLU A 523 4.85 -8.52 52.24
CA GLU A 523 4.02 -9.57 52.85
C GLU A 523 4.91 -10.62 53.56
N ASP A 524 4.80 -11.91 53.21
CA ASP A 524 5.52 -12.98 53.88
C ASP A 524 6.96 -13.16 53.35
N CYS A 525 7.93 -12.91 54.21
CA CYS A 525 9.36 -13.02 53.91
C CYS A 525 9.92 -14.44 54.14
N THR A 526 9.18 -15.34 54.81
CA THR A 526 9.69 -16.64 55.28
C THR A 526 9.99 -17.63 54.15
N ALA A 527 9.32 -17.48 53.01
CA ALA A 527 9.55 -18.32 51.83
C ALA A 527 10.95 -18.11 51.22
N CYS A 528 11.51 -16.91 51.38
CA CYS A 528 12.80 -16.51 50.81
C CYS A 528 13.95 -16.60 51.83
N HIS A 529 13.67 -16.36 53.12
CA HIS A 529 14.65 -16.41 54.21
C HIS A 529 14.61 -17.74 54.96
N ARG A 530 15.15 -18.79 54.34
CA ARG A 530 15.33 -20.09 55.00
C ARG A 530 16.72 -20.18 55.65
N PRO A 531 16.84 -20.80 56.85
CA PRO A 531 18.12 -20.95 57.55
C PRO A 531 19.12 -21.83 56.79
#